data_AF-A0A1H9DKS8-F1
#
_entry.id   AF-A0A1H9DKS8-F1
#
_cell.length_a   1.000
_cell.length_b   1.000
_cell.length_c   1.000
_cell.angle_alpha   90.00
_cell.angle_beta   90.00
_cell.angle_gamma   90.00
#
_symmetry.space_group_name_H-M   'P 1'
#
loop_
_entity.id
_entity.type
_entity.pdbx_description
1 polymer ?
#
loop_
_entity_poly.entity_id
_entity_poly.type
_entity_poly.pdbx_seq_one_letter_code
_entity_poly.pdbx_strand_id
1 'polypeptide(L)'
;MITVPEGFGAGLGEGAAEWAATLPRLATKACARWRLTPDGAVMHGLCAVVLPVRRADGHPAVLKLTWVDSETEHEPLALRLYDGNGAVRLLDHDEELGALLLERLDRHSLDDEPIDLAVGVIGELLRRHRGIPAPDEIRRFRDTVEDHPAIPGRLLGAAREVAQRPMGTMLVNQDLHYENVLRGDREPWLVIDPKPLAADPEYCVIPLLWNRFDELDGHKGLTDRFLALCDAGELDARKARDWTLYRAVANWVWCLEEGVDDLAVICADIAQWAAST
;
A
#
# COMPACT_ATOMS: atom_id res chain seq x y z
N MET A 1 10.36 26.54 -2.77
CA MET A 1 9.57 25.96 -1.65
C MET A 1 9.89 24.49 -1.50
N ILE A 2 9.86 23.71 -2.58
CA ILE A 2 10.45 22.36 -2.62
C ILE A 2 11.28 22.21 -3.90
N THR A 3 12.29 21.35 -3.86
CA THR A 3 13.01 20.86 -5.04
C THR A 3 12.53 19.44 -5.29
N VAL A 4 11.95 19.19 -6.46
CA VAL A 4 11.51 17.86 -6.85
C VAL A 4 12.76 17.04 -7.24
N PRO A 5 12.92 15.81 -6.73
CA PRO A 5 14.03 14.95 -7.11
C PRO A 5 14.08 14.73 -8.63
N GLU A 6 15.28 14.66 -9.19
CA GLU A 6 15.46 14.32 -10.61
C GLU A 6 14.89 12.93 -10.89
N GLY A 7 14.13 12.80 -11.98
CA GLY A 7 13.48 11.53 -12.36
C GLY A 7 12.21 11.18 -11.57
N PHE A 8 11.81 11.97 -10.57
CA PHE A 8 10.56 11.73 -9.84
C PHE A 8 9.34 11.81 -10.78
N GLY A 9 8.46 10.82 -10.68
CA GLY A 9 7.30 10.67 -11.56
C GLY A 9 7.55 9.81 -12.80
N ALA A 10 8.79 9.39 -13.07
CA ALA A 10 9.05 8.39 -14.10
C ALA A 10 8.35 7.07 -13.75
N GLY A 11 7.58 6.51 -14.69
CA GLY A 11 6.86 5.25 -14.49
C GLY A 11 5.49 5.36 -13.82
N LEU A 12 5.02 6.57 -13.45
CA LEU A 12 3.66 6.76 -12.91
C LEU A 12 2.57 6.88 -13.98
N GLY A 13 2.94 6.80 -15.26
CA GLY A 13 2.04 6.88 -16.41
C GLY A 13 2.08 8.21 -17.15
N GLU A 14 1.17 8.35 -18.12
CA GLU A 14 1.05 9.53 -18.97
C GLU A 14 0.69 10.78 -18.14
N GLY A 15 1.38 11.90 -18.36
CA GLY A 15 1.13 13.16 -17.64
C GLY A 15 1.87 13.31 -16.30
N ALA A 16 2.56 12.26 -15.83
CA ALA A 16 3.25 12.29 -14.54
C ALA A 16 4.41 13.29 -14.49
N ALA A 17 5.15 13.44 -15.60
CA ALA A 17 6.25 14.41 -15.68
C ALA A 17 5.73 15.85 -15.62
N GLU A 18 4.62 16.15 -16.31
CA GLU A 18 3.95 17.44 -16.27
C GLU A 18 3.44 17.75 -14.86
N TRP A 19 2.81 16.77 -14.20
CA TRP A 19 2.38 16.93 -12.80
C TRP A 19 3.56 17.15 -11.86
N ALA A 20 4.63 16.37 -11.98
CA ALA A 20 5.84 16.52 -11.17
C ALA A 20 6.42 17.94 -11.30
N ALA A 21 6.42 18.51 -12.51
CA ALA A 21 6.83 19.90 -12.73
C ALA A 21 5.93 20.94 -12.03
N THR A 22 4.68 20.59 -11.70
CA THR A 22 3.76 21.47 -10.96
C THR A 22 3.90 21.40 -9.44
N LEU A 23 4.58 20.39 -8.89
CA LEU A 23 4.69 20.15 -7.44
C LEU A 23 5.17 21.35 -6.63
N PRO A 24 6.20 22.13 -7.05
CA PRO A 24 6.59 23.33 -6.30
C PRO A 24 5.47 24.36 -6.13
N ARG A 25 4.60 24.48 -7.15
CA ARG A 25 3.43 25.36 -7.12
C ARG A 25 2.32 24.78 -6.25
N LEU A 26 2.07 23.47 -6.34
CA LEU A 26 1.07 22.79 -5.49
C LEU A 26 1.43 22.89 -4.01
N ALA A 27 2.69 22.61 -3.66
CA ALA A 27 3.21 22.79 -2.30
C ALA A 27 3.01 24.23 -1.81
N THR A 28 3.25 25.22 -2.68
CA THR A 28 3.03 26.64 -2.36
C THR A 28 1.58 26.96 -2.04
N LYS A 29 0.66 26.46 -2.85
CA LYS A 29 -0.78 26.65 -2.63
C LYS A 29 -1.25 25.95 -1.34
N ALA A 30 -0.87 24.70 -1.14
CA ALA A 30 -1.24 23.93 0.06
C ALA A 30 -0.68 24.56 1.34
N CYS A 31 0.59 24.98 1.35
CA CYS A 31 1.17 25.69 2.48
C CYS A 31 0.45 27.02 2.77
N ALA A 32 0.09 27.79 1.74
CA ALA A 32 -0.65 29.03 1.94
C ALA A 32 -2.06 28.77 2.50
N ARG A 33 -2.78 27.78 1.94
CA ARG A 33 -4.13 27.37 2.37
C ARG A 33 -4.16 27.04 3.86
N TRP A 34 -3.23 26.19 4.31
CA TRP A 34 -3.19 25.67 5.67
C TRP A 34 -2.28 26.48 6.62
N ARG A 35 -1.71 27.59 6.14
CA ARG A 35 -0.74 28.43 6.87
C ARG A 35 0.42 27.61 7.44
N LEU A 36 1.00 26.77 6.60
CA LEU A 36 2.09 25.85 6.94
C LEU A 36 3.45 26.52 6.70
N THR A 37 4.41 26.22 7.57
CA THR A 37 5.82 26.58 7.38
C THR A 37 6.63 25.31 7.14
N PRO A 38 7.39 25.18 6.04
CA PRO A 38 8.30 24.05 5.82
C PRO A 38 9.29 23.87 6.98
N ASP A 39 9.51 22.62 7.38
CA ASP A 39 10.23 22.25 8.60
C ASP A 39 11.10 21.00 8.40
N GLY A 40 11.76 20.91 7.25
CA GLY A 40 12.65 19.81 6.91
C GLY A 40 12.90 19.66 5.42
N ALA A 41 13.73 18.68 5.07
CA ALA A 41 13.95 18.29 3.69
C ALA A 41 12.73 17.57 3.12
N VAL A 42 12.50 17.75 1.81
CA VAL A 42 11.49 17.00 1.06
C VAL A 42 11.92 15.55 0.99
N MET A 43 10.95 14.66 1.17
CA MET A 43 11.05 13.24 0.96
C MET A 43 10.13 12.84 -0.18
N HIS A 44 10.27 11.62 -0.68
CA HIS A 44 9.36 11.08 -1.67
C HIS A 44 9.27 9.56 -1.53
N GLY A 45 8.11 9.01 -1.90
CA GLY A 45 7.95 7.62 -2.24
C GLY A 45 7.98 7.45 -3.77
N LEU A 46 7.31 6.41 -4.27
CA LEU A 46 7.15 6.18 -5.70
C LEU A 46 6.19 7.21 -6.33
N CYS A 47 5.02 7.41 -5.72
CA CYS A 47 3.92 8.21 -6.28
C CYS A 47 3.65 9.54 -5.56
N ALA A 48 4.40 9.86 -4.48
CA ALA A 48 4.12 11.04 -3.67
C ALA A 48 5.40 11.76 -3.23
N VAL A 49 5.31 13.10 -3.12
CA VAL A 49 6.28 13.91 -2.37
C VAL A 49 5.72 14.27 -1.01
N VAL A 50 6.61 14.29 -0.02
CA VAL A 50 6.28 14.42 1.39
C VAL A 50 7.13 15.53 1.98
N LEU A 51 6.49 16.61 2.46
CA LEU A 51 7.14 17.78 3.02
C LEU A 51 6.82 17.89 4.51
N PRO A 52 7.82 17.77 5.40
CA PRO A 52 7.67 18.14 6.80
C PRO A 52 7.27 19.61 6.93
N VAL A 53 6.21 19.89 7.69
CA VAL A 53 5.70 21.25 7.92
C VAL A 53 5.30 21.50 9.37
N ARG A 54 5.36 22.75 9.81
CA ARG A 54 4.75 23.24 11.06
C ARG A 54 3.43 23.91 10.75
N ARG A 55 2.40 23.57 11.51
CA ARG A 55 1.11 24.26 11.48
C ARG A 55 1.22 25.62 12.18
N ALA A 56 0.23 26.49 11.97
CA ALA A 56 0.19 27.82 12.60
C ALA A 56 0.19 27.78 14.14
N ASP A 57 -0.25 26.68 14.74
CA ASP A 57 -0.23 26.43 16.18
C ASP A 57 1.09 25.80 16.69
N GLY A 58 2.08 25.62 15.80
CA GLY A 58 3.39 25.04 16.10
C GLY A 58 3.47 23.51 16.07
N HIS A 59 2.34 22.81 15.96
CA HIS A 59 2.36 21.34 15.93
C HIS A 59 3.01 20.83 14.63
N PRO A 60 3.85 19.77 14.72
CA PRO A 60 4.45 19.15 13.55
C PRO A 60 3.37 18.40 12.75
N ALA A 61 3.47 18.51 11.43
CA ALA A 61 2.64 17.77 10.47
C ALA A 61 3.48 17.44 9.23
N VAL A 62 2.85 16.73 8.30
CA VAL A 62 3.42 16.40 7.00
C VAL A 62 2.42 16.78 5.91
N LEU A 63 2.89 17.50 4.90
CA LEU A 63 2.17 17.74 3.66
C LEU A 63 2.55 16.67 2.65
N LYS A 64 1.60 15.83 2.24
CA LYS A 64 1.77 14.85 1.17
C LYS A 64 1.07 15.36 -0.09
N LEU A 65 1.77 15.30 -1.23
CA LEU A 65 1.22 15.56 -2.55
C LEU A 65 1.39 14.29 -3.38
N THR A 66 0.27 13.69 -3.80
CA THR A 66 0.24 12.35 -4.40
C THR A 66 -0.20 12.45 -5.86
N TRP A 67 0.38 11.63 -6.73
CA TRP A 67 -0.14 11.38 -8.06
C TRP A 67 -1.48 10.65 -7.94
N VAL A 68 -2.54 11.27 -8.47
CA VAL A 68 -3.90 10.76 -8.31
C VAL A 68 -4.25 9.83 -9.47
N ASP A 69 -4.44 8.55 -9.15
CA ASP A 69 -4.94 7.51 -10.03
C ASP A 69 -5.98 6.64 -9.31
N SER A 70 -6.44 5.57 -9.96
CA SER A 70 -7.46 4.67 -9.38
C SER A 70 -7.02 3.96 -8.09
N GLU A 71 -5.72 3.89 -7.78
CA GLU A 71 -5.22 3.31 -6.53
C GLU A 71 -5.13 4.32 -5.40
N THR A 72 -4.86 5.59 -5.70
CA THR A 72 -4.56 6.63 -4.71
C THR A 72 -5.71 7.61 -4.47
N GLU A 73 -6.66 7.75 -5.41
CA GLU A 73 -7.74 8.75 -5.34
C GLU A 73 -8.56 8.68 -4.03
N HIS A 74 -8.71 7.47 -3.48
CA HIS A 74 -9.51 7.21 -2.30
C HIS A 74 -8.69 7.12 -0.99
N GLU A 75 -7.37 7.38 -1.02
CA GLU A 75 -6.53 7.47 0.18
C GLU A 75 -7.14 8.38 1.28
N PRO A 76 -7.65 9.59 0.99
CA PRO A 76 -8.23 10.46 2.02
C PRO A 76 -9.46 9.84 2.67
N LEU A 77 -10.29 9.12 1.89
CA LEU A 77 -11.48 8.45 2.40
C LEU A 77 -11.10 7.28 3.31
N ALA A 78 -10.12 6.47 2.92
CA ALA A 78 -9.61 5.37 3.74
C ALA A 78 -9.07 5.87 5.09
N LEU A 79 -8.24 6.93 5.09
CA LEU A 79 -7.70 7.52 6.31
C LEU A 79 -8.78 8.10 7.22
N ARG A 80 -9.85 8.69 6.66
CA ARG A 80 -11.02 9.12 7.45
C ARG A 80 -11.75 7.95 8.11
N LEU A 81 -11.89 6.82 7.41
CA LEU A 81 -12.54 5.63 7.95
C LEU A 81 -11.71 4.95 9.03
N TYR A 82 -10.37 4.99 8.91
CA TYR A 82 -9.48 4.54 9.98
C TYR A 82 -9.52 5.47 11.21
N ASP A 83 -9.74 6.77 11.03
CA ASP A 83 -9.86 7.77 12.10
C ASP A 83 -8.70 7.72 13.12
N GLY A 84 -7.50 7.46 12.62
CA GLY A 84 -6.30 7.29 13.45
C GLY A 84 -6.18 5.95 14.16
N ASN A 85 -7.18 5.05 14.14
CA ASN A 85 -7.08 3.73 14.78
C ASN A 85 -6.03 2.87 14.06
N GLY A 86 -4.82 2.76 14.61
CA GLY A 86 -3.72 2.02 13.97
C GLY A 86 -3.25 2.61 12.62
N ALA A 87 -3.68 3.80 12.25
CA ALA A 87 -3.30 4.49 11.02
C ALA A 87 -2.95 5.95 11.30
N VAL A 88 -2.19 6.55 10.40
CA VAL A 88 -1.88 7.99 10.46
C VAL A 88 -3.16 8.81 10.40
N ARG A 89 -3.26 9.83 11.24
CA ARG A 89 -4.38 10.78 11.22
C ARG A 89 -4.32 11.69 10.01
N LEU A 90 -5.40 11.71 9.24
CA LEU A 90 -5.68 12.77 8.29
C LEU A 90 -6.15 14.02 9.05
N LEU A 91 -5.35 15.08 9.04
CA LEU A 91 -5.67 16.36 9.69
C LEU A 91 -6.54 17.24 8.79
N ASP A 92 -6.27 17.24 7.49
CA ASP A 92 -7.06 17.94 6.47
C ASP A 92 -6.71 17.40 5.07
N HIS A 93 -7.54 17.68 4.06
CA HIS A 93 -7.28 17.34 2.66
C HIS A 93 -7.83 18.39 1.70
N ASP A 94 -7.22 18.51 0.53
CA ASP A 94 -7.69 19.34 -0.58
C ASP A 94 -7.65 18.51 -1.86
N GLU A 95 -8.85 18.16 -2.35
CA GLU A 95 -9.04 17.30 -3.52
C GLU A 95 -8.54 17.96 -4.82
N GLU A 96 -8.76 19.27 -4.98
CA GLU A 96 -8.32 20.01 -6.18
C GLU A 96 -6.79 20.06 -6.27
N LEU A 97 -6.11 20.15 -5.12
CA LEU A 97 -4.66 20.15 -5.05
C LEU A 97 -4.04 18.73 -5.02
N GLY A 98 -4.84 17.68 -4.82
CA GLY A 98 -4.33 16.33 -4.55
C GLY A 98 -3.45 16.29 -3.29
N ALA A 99 -3.81 17.07 -2.26
CA ALA A 99 -2.99 17.33 -1.10
C ALA A 99 -3.59 16.76 0.19
N LEU A 100 -2.73 16.13 1.01
CA LEU A 100 -3.08 15.65 2.34
C LEU A 100 -2.21 16.33 3.39
N LEU A 101 -2.84 16.74 4.49
CA LEU A 101 -2.16 17.16 5.70
C LEU A 101 -2.29 16.05 6.74
N LEU A 102 -1.18 15.43 7.11
CA LEU A 102 -1.14 14.26 7.99
C LEU A 102 -0.43 14.58 9.31
N GLU A 103 -0.73 13.83 10.37
CA GLU A 103 0.13 13.84 11.56
C GLU A 103 1.55 13.40 11.17
N ARG A 104 2.56 14.01 11.81
CA ARG A 104 3.96 13.67 11.51
C ARG A 104 4.37 12.45 12.32
N LEU A 105 4.95 11.46 11.65
CA LEU A 105 5.51 10.24 12.24
C LEU A 105 7.05 10.27 12.22
N ASP A 106 7.66 9.35 12.95
CA ASP A 106 9.08 9.05 12.81
C ASP A 106 9.33 8.32 11.47
N ARG A 107 10.56 8.35 10.98
CA ARG A 107 10.94 7.69 9.72
C ARG A 107 11.20 6.21 9.87
N HIS A 108 11.42 5.74 11.10
CA HIS A 108 11.64 4.35 11.44
C HIS A 108 10.39 3.52 11.13
N SER A 109 10.57 2.48 10.31
CA SER A 109 9.49 1.62 9.81
C SER A 109 9.52 0.25 10.46
N LEU A 110 8.49 -0.58 10.22
CA LEU A 110 8.54 -2.00 10.62
C LEU A 110 9.55 -2.80 9.81
N ASP A 111 10.00 -2.29 8.66
CA ASP A 111 11.05 -2.95 7.87
C ASP A 111 12.39 -2.99 8.63
N ASP A 112 12.62 -1.99 9.48
CA ASP A 112 13.79 -1.86 10.34
C ASP A 112 13.76 -2.78 11.59
N GLU A 113 12.67 -3.53 11.80
CA GLU A 113 12.45 -4.35 12.99
C GLU A 113 12.65 -5.86 12.72
N PRO A 114 12.94 -6.66 13.77
CA PRO A 114 12.91 -8.11 13.65
C PRO A 114 11.56 -8.61 13.16
N ILE A 115 11.59 -9.58 12.26
CA ILE A 115 10.38 -9.97 11.54
C ILE A 115 9.25 -10.49 12.43
N ASP A 116 9.57 -11.22 13.51
CA ASP A 116 8.55 -11.73 14.44
C ASP A 116 7.76 -10.59 15.10
N LEU A 117 8.43 -9.47 15.40
CA LEU A 117 7.77 -8.27 15.89
C LEU A 117 6.90 -7.64 14.80
N ALA A 118 7.43 -7.50 13.59
CA ALA A 118 6.71 -6.91 12.47
C ALA A 118 5.43 -7.69 12.13
N VAL A 119 5.48 -9.03 12.09
CA VAL A 119 4.32 -9.90 11.90
C VAL A 119 3.28 -9.71 13.01
N GLY A 120 3.72 -9.64 14.27
CA GLY A 120 2.82 -9.39 15.40
C GLY A 120 2.08 -8.05 15.30
N VAL A 121 2.80 -6.98 14.95
CA VAL A 121 2.24 -5.63 14.78
C VAL A 121 1.28 -5.59 13.58
N ILE A 122 1.68 -6.14 12.43
CA ILE A 122 0.81 -6.24 11.24
C ILE A 122 -0.48 -6.99 11.57
N GLY A 123 -0.37 -8.12 12.29
CA GLY A 123 -1.54 -8.86 12.75
C GLY A 123 -2.49 -7.97 13.53
N GLU A 124 -2.00 -7.23 14.53
CA GLU A 124 -2.82 -6.30 15.31
C GLU A 124 -3.53 -5.24 14.45
N LEU A 125 -2.81 -4.62 13.51
CA LEU A 125 -3.35 -3.62 12.59
C LEU A 125 -4.45 -4.22 11.70
N LEU A 126 -4.22 -5.43 11.16
CA LEU A 126 -5.22 -6.17 10.39
C LEU A 126 -6.48 -6.45 11.21
N ARG A 127 -6.35 -6.88 12.47
CA ARG A 127 -7.52 -7.13 13.34
C ARG A 127 -8.35 -5.87 13.57
N ARG A 128 -7.70 -4.70 13.63
CA ARG A 128 -8.37 -3.40 13.80
C ARG A 128 -9.10 -2.94 12.54
N HIS A 129 -8.56 -3.23 11.34
CA HIS A 129 -9.08 -2.70 10.07
C HIS A 129 -10.00 -3.65 9.31
N ARG A 130 -9.83 -4.97 9.43
CA ARG A 130 -10.54 -5.98 8.62
C ARG A 130 -12.07 -5.95 8.69
N GLY A 131 -12.63 -5.34 9.73
CA GLY A 131 -14.07 -5.25 9.97
C GLY A 131 -14.71 -3.96 9.46
N ILE A 132 -13.94 -3.05 8.85
CA ILE A 132 -14.44 -1.77 8.34
C ILE A 132 -15.10 -2.01 6.98
N PRO A 133 -16.40 -1.75 6.81
CA PRO A 133 -17.06 -1.87 5.51
C PRO A 133 -16.51 -0.84 4.51
N ALA A 134 -16.29 -1.24 3.27
CA ALA A 134 -15.95 -0.30 2.21
C ALA A 134 -17.20 0.47 1.73
N PRO A 135 -17.16 1.81 1.67
CA PRO A 135 -18.19 2.59 0.98
C PRO A 135 -18.29 2.24 -0.51
N ASP A 136 -19.42 2.58 -1.14
CA ASP A 136 -19.68 2.28 -2.55
C ASP A 136 -18.73 3.01 -3.51
N GLU A 137 -18.16 4.13 -3.08
CA GLU A 137 -17.17 4.92 -3.82
C GLU A 137 -15.83 4.19 -3.94
N ILE A 138 -15.46 3.37 -2.95
CA ILE A 138 -14.21 2.61 -3.01
C ILE A 138 -14.30 1.59 -4.13
N ARG A 139 -13.32 1.64 -5.04
CA ARG A 139 -13.27 0.71 -6.16
C ARG A 139 -13.33 -0.73 -5.67
N ARG A 140 -14.09 -1.55 -6.39
CA ARG A 140 -14.19 -2.98 -6.11
C ARG A 140 -13.03 -3.73 -6.75
N PHE A 141 -12.74 -4.89 -6.20
CA PHE A 141 -11.94 -5.91 -6.86
C PHE A 141 -12.32 -6.08 -8.33
N ARG A 142 -11.32 -6.16 -9.21
CA ARG A 142 -11.48 -6.55 -10.61
C ARG A 142 -11.02 -8.00 -10.75
N ASP A 143 -11.82 -8.81 -11.42
CA ASP A 143 -11.73 -10.27 -11.53
C ASP A 143 -10.99 -10.77 -12.79
N THR A 144 -10.46 -9.87 -13.61
CA THR A 144 -9.80 -10.24 -14.86
C THR A 144 -8.29 -10.39 -14.66
N VAL A 145 -7.80 -11.62 -14.85
CA VAL A 145 -6.37 -11.89 -15.09
C VAL A 145 -6.13 -11.95 -16.59
N GLU A 146 -5.37 -10.98 -17.10
CA GLU A 146 -4.95 -10.91 -18.49
C GLU A 146 -4.08 -12.12 -18.89
N ASP A 147 -4.14 -12.53 -20.15
CA ASP A 147 -3.28 -13.60 -20.68
C ASP A 147 -1.86 -13.07 -20.93
N HIS A 148 -0.85 -13.84 -20.55
CA HIS A 148 0.54 -13.55 -20.91
C HIS A 148 1.31 -14.84 -21.25
N PRO A 149 2.03 -14.91 -22.39
CA PRO A 149 2.65 -16.14 -22.89
C PRO A 149 3.76 -16.70 -21.99
N ALA A 150 4.37 -15.86 -21.15
CA ALA A 150 5.40 -16.29 -20.20
C ALA A 150 4.82 -16.97 -18.94
N ILE A 151 3.51 -16.84 -18.68
CA ILE A 151 2.90 -17.42 -17.49
C ILE A 151 2.35 -18.81 -17.82
N PRO A 152 2.69 -19.86 -17.04
CA PRO A 152 2.15 -21.19 -17.26
C PRO A 152 0.61 -21.21 -17.24
N GLY A 153 -0.01 -21.78 -18.28
CA GLY A 153 -1.48 -21.82 -18.42
C GLY A 153 -2.21 -22.45 -17.23
N ARG A 154 -1.58 -23.37 -16.49
CA ARG A 154 -2.13 -23.94 -15.24
C ARG A 154 -2.32 -22.88 -14.14
N LEU A 155 -1.40 -21.92 -14.03
CA LEU A 155 -1.44 -20.85 -13.02
C LEU A 155 -2.45 -19.78 -13.43
N LEU A 156 -2.50 -19.43 -14.72
CA LEU A 156 -3.56 -18.55 -15.25
C LEU A 156 -4.95 -19.16 -15.02
N GLY A 157 -5.12 -20.45 -15.30
CA GLY A 157 -6.37 -21.17 -15.04
C GLY A 157 -6.77 -21.15 -13.57
N ALA A 158 -5.83 -21.45 -12.67
CA ALA A 158 -6.09 -21.45 -11.23
C ALA A 158 -6.41 -20.03 -10.69
N ALA A 159 -5.68 -19.00 -11.14
CA ALA A 159 -5.97 -17.61 -10.76
C ALA A 159 -7.36 -17.16 -11.26
N ARG A 160 -7.75 -17.54 -12.48
CA ARG A 160 -9.10 -17.28 -13.01
C ARG A 160 -10.20 -17.99 -12.22
N GLU A 161 -9.94 -19.21 -11.78
CA GLU A 161 -10.87 -19.93 -10.91
C GLU A 161 -11.06 -19.22 -9.56
N VAL A 162 -9.97 -18.72 -8.96
CA VAL A 162 -10.06 -17.88 -7.76
C VAL A 162 -10.86 -16.61 -8.02
N ALA A 163 -10.63 -15.96 -9.16
CA ALA A 163 -11.31 -14.70 -9.50
C ALA A 163 -12.84 -14.83 -9.63
N GLN A 164 -13.34 -16.03 -9.93
CA GLN A 164 -14.78 -16.32 -9.99
C GLN A 164 -15.43 -16.48 -8.61
N ARG A 165 -14.66 -16.51 -7.52
CA ARG A 165 -15.19 -16.68 -6.17
C ARG A 165 -15.83 -15.39 -5.66
N PRO A 166 -16.87 -15.48 -4.82
CA PRO A 166 -17.47 -14.30 -4.21
C PRO A 166 -16.44 -13.51 -3.41
N MET A 167 -16.30 -12.22 -3.73
CA MET A 167 -15.42 -11.28 -3.05
C MET A 167 -16.13 -10.59 -1.88
N GLY A 168 -15.40 -10.32 -0.81
CA GLY A 168 -15.86 -9.51 0.32
C GLY A 168 -16.08 -8.02 -0.03
N THR A 169 -16.66 -7.28 0.92
CA THR A 169 -16.96 -5.85 0.77
C THR A 169 -16.34 -5.01 1.89
N MET A 170 -15.23 -5.48 2.45
CA MET A 170 -14.49 -4.77 3.50
C MET A 170 -13.49 -3.81 2.88
N LEU A 171 -13.13 -2.76 3.61
CA LEU A 171 -12.08 -1.83 3.26
C LEU A 171 -10.72 -2.50 3.48
N VAL A 172 -9.98 -2.71 2.40
CA VAL A 172 -8.68 -3.37 2.41
C VAL A 172 -7.62 -2.40 1.89
N ASN A 173 -6.47 -2.32 2.58
CA ASN A 173 -5.28 -1.68 2.02
C ASN A 173 -4.53 -2.69 1.15
N GLN A 174 -4.49 -2.47 -0.16
CA GLN A 174 -3.80 -3.39 -1.10
C GLN A 174 -2.27 -3.29 -1.01
N ASP A 175 -1.77 -2.26 -0.36
CA ASP A 175 -0.35 -1.89 -0.25
C ASP A 175 0.12 -1.88 1.21
N LEU A 176 -0.45 -2.77 2.03
CA LEU A 176 0.00 -2.97 3.39
C LEU A 176 1.31 -3.77 3.38
N HIS A 177 2.42 -3.09 3.66
CA HIS A 177 3.74 -3.71 3.85
C HIS A 177 4.54 -3.01 4.95
N TYR A 178 5.70 -3.59 5.31
CA TYR A 178 6.45 -3.18 6.50
C TYR A 178 6.99 -1.73 6.43
N GLU A 179 7.36 -1.24 5.23
CA GLU A 179 7.78 0.16 5.05
C GLU A 179 6.62 1.15 5.20
N ASN A 180 5.37 0.72 4.94
CA ASN A 180 4.15 1.52 5.10
C ASN A 180 3.57 1.48 6.52
N VAL A 181 4.35 1.00 7.50
CA VAL A 181 4.00 1.09 8.92
C VAL A 181 5.14 1.79 9.66
N LEU A 182 4.87 3.01 10.10
CA LEU A 182 5.88 3.88 10.70
C LEU A 182 5.68 4.03 12.20
N ARG A 183 6.78 4.31 12.89
CA ARG A 183 6.77 4.58 14.33
C ARG A 183 6.07 5.91 14.62
N GLY A 184 5.16 5.91 15.60
CA GLY A 184 4.38 7.07 15.99
C GLY A 184 4.50 7.41 17.48
N ASP A 185 4.20 8.67 17.82
CA ASP A 185 4.14 9.13 19.22
C ASP A 185 2.81 8.72 19.89
N ARG A 186 1.72 8.75 19.11
CA ARG A 186 0.37 8.46 19.59
C ARG A 186 0.14 6.98 19.85
N GLU A 187 0.63 6.16 18.93
CA GLU A 187 0.70 4.71 19.05
C GLU A 187 2.06 4.27 18.48
N PRO A 188 2.66 3.17 19.00
CA PRO A 188 4.00 2.77 18.61
C PRO A 188 4.18 2.55 17.10
N TRP A 189 3.13 2.12 16.40
CA TRP A 189 3.13 1.79 14.98
C TRP A 189 1.82 2.21 14.33
N LEU A 190 1.92 2.86 13.17
CA LEU A 190 0.78 3.41 12.44
C LEU A 190 0.93 3.14 10.95
N VAL A 191 -0.13 2.60 10.33
CA VAL A 191 -0.24 2.45 8.87
C VAL A 191 -0.26 3.82 8.20
N ILE A 192 0.48 3.97 7.11
CA ILE A 192 0.43 5.11 6.20
C ILE A 192 -0.01 4.65 4.81
N ASP A 193 -0.31 5.62 3.95
CA ASP A 193 -0.45 5.45 2.50
C ASP A 193 -1.38 4.29 2.06
N PRO A 194 -2.63 4.22 2.58
CA PRO A 194 -3.51 3.16 2.16
C PRO A 194 -3.91 3.29 0.69
N LYS A 195 -3.82 2.19 -0.06
CA LYS A 195 -4.41 1.99 -1.38
C LYS A 195 -5.71 1.20 -1.26
N PRO A 196 -6.86 1.86 -1.01
CA PRO A 196 -8.07 1.17 -0.61
C PRO A 196 -8.72 0.35 -1.73
N LEU A 197 -9.32 -0.78 -1.34
CA LEU A 197 -10.14 -1.65 -2.17
C LEU A 197 -11.32 -2.18 -1.37
N ALA A 198 -12.47 -2.35 -2.02
CA ALA A 198 -13.55 -3.17 -1.49
C ALA A 198 -13.28 -4.64 -1.85
N ALA A 199 -12.86 -5.43 -0.86
CA ALA A 199 -12.46 -6.84 -1.02
C ALA A 199 -12.60 -7.67 0.27
N ASP A 200 -12.19 -8.94 0.22
CA ASP A 200 -11.91 -9.77 1.39
C ASP A 200 -10.63 -9.25 2.09
N PRO A 201 -10.58 -9.15 3.43
CA PRO A 201 -9.38 -8.75 4.17
C PRO A 201 -8.12 -9.53 3.79
N GLU A 202 -8.27 -10.81 3.49
CA GLU A 202 -7.23 -11.71 3.01
C GLU A 202 -6.49 -11.25 1.75
N TYR A 203 -7.10 -10.35 0.96
CA TYR A 203 -6.49 -9.82 -0.26
C TYR A 203 -5.21 -9.02 -0.01
N CYS A 204 -5.01 -8.46 1.18
CA CYS A 204 -3.82 -7.67 1.50
C CYS A 204 -2.57 -8.49 1.89
N VAL A 205 -2.61 -9.82 1.86
CA VAL A 205 -1.51 -10.64 2.40
C VAL A 205 -0.26 -10.63 1.52
N ILE A 206 -0.40 -10.66 0.19
CA ILE A 206 0.77 -10.85 -0.70
C ILE A 206 1.91 -9.82 -0.52
N PRO A 207 1.68 -8.50 -0.29
CA PRO A 207 2.78 -7.58 -0.13
C PRO A 207 3.63 -7.88 1.11
N LEU A 208 3.05 -8.51 2.13
CA LEU A 208 3.74 -8.94 3.35
C LEU A 208 4.60 -10.20 3.14
N LEU A 209 4.42 -10.90 2.02
CA LEU A 209 5.24 -12.03 1.59
C LEU A 209 6.37 -11.61 0.65
N TRP A 210 6.09 -10.72 -0.32
CA TRP A 210 7.15 -10.26 -1.24
C TRP A 210 8.10 -9.23 -0.59
N ASN A 211 7.66 -8.52 0.46
CA ASN A 211 8.55 -7.63 1.20
C ASN A 211 9.45 -8.49 2.07
N ARG A 212 10.76 -8.23 2.04
CA ARG A 212 11.77 -9.05 2.72
C ARG A 212 11.73 -10.51 2.25
N PHE A 213 11.42 -10.72 0.97
CA PHE A 213 11.34 -12.05 0.36
C PHE A 213 12.69 -12.80 0.40
N ASP A 214 13.78 -12.05 0.31
CA ASP A 214 15.16 -12.54 0.40
C ASP A 214 15.51 -13.16 1.78
N GLU A 215 14.71 -12.88 2.82
CA GLU A 215 14.85 -13.52 4.14
C GLU A 215 14.21 -14.91 4.22
N LEU A 216 13.43 -15.32 3.21
CA LEU A 216 12.66 -16.55 3.25
C LEU A 216 13.51 -17.76 2.81
N ASP A 217 13.38 -18.87 3.57
CA ASP A 217 13.94 -20.17 3.20
C ASP A 217 13.03 -20.89 2.16
N GLY A 218 12.93 -20.28 0.97
CA GLY A 218 12.10 -20.73 -0.15
C GLY A 218 10.63 -20.95 0.25
N HIS A 219 10.01 -21.98 -0.33
CA HIS A 219 8.59 -22.30 -0.09
C HIS A 219 8.26 -22.68 1.36
N LYS A 220 9.24 -23.18 2.11
CA LYS A 220 9.08 -23.41 3.55
C LYS A 220 8.95 -22.07 4.27
N GLY A 221 9.88 -21.14 4.05
CA GLY A 221 9.83 -19.80 4.63
C GLY A 221 8.54 -19.05 4.26
N LEU A 222 8.08 -19.16 3.01
CA LEU A 222 6.79 -18.63 2.57
C LEU A 222 5.62 -19.21 3.36
N THR A 223 5.60 -20.54 3.54
CA THR A 223 4.55 -21.20 4.31
C THR A 223 4.54 -20.74 5.76
N ASP A 224 5.71 -20.71 6.40
CA ASP A 224 5.85 -20.32 7.80
C ASP A 224 5.41 -18.86 8.02
N ARG A 225 5.87 -17.93 7.16
CA ARG A 225 5.47 -16.51 7.20
C ARG A 225 3.98 -16.34 6.94
N PHE A 226 3.45 -17.00 5.91
CA PHE A 226 2.04 -16.92 5.55
C PHE A 226 1.12 -17.37 6.69
N LEU A 227 1.43 -18.52 7.31
CA LEU A 227 0.65 -19.04 8.42
C LEU A 227 0.73 -18.11 9.64
N ALA A 228 1.92 -17.57 9.95
CA ALA A 228 2.09 -16.61 11.03
C ALA A 228 1.27 -15.32 10.80
N LEU A 229 1.25 -14.80 9.56
CA LEU A 229 0.43 -13.64 9.20
C LEU A 229 -1.07 -13.93 9.29
N CYS A 230 -1.51 -15.11 8.83
CA CYS A 230 -2.92 -15.49 8.92
C CYS A 230 -3.37 -15.67 10.37
N ASP A 231 -2.56 -16.33 11.20
CA ASP A 231 -2.83 -16.51 12.63
C ASP A 231 -2.87 -15.15 13.36
N ALA A 232 -1.85 -14.32 13.16
CA ALA A 232 -1.79 -12.99 13.77
C ALA A 232 -2.95 -12.10 13.28
N GLY A 233 -3.31 -12.10 12.01
CA GLY A 233 -4.43 -11.30 11.49
C GLY A 233 -5.83 -11.88 11.77
N GLU A 234 -5.90 -13.11 12.31
CA GLU A 234 -7.11 -13.97 12.38
C GLU A 234 -7.82 -14.05 11.01
N LEU A 235 -7.05 -14.32 9.97
CA LEU A 235 -7.51 -14.44 8.58
C LEU A 235 -7.87 -15.88 8.23
N ASP A 236 -8.79 -16.08 7.28
CA ASP A 236 -9.03 -17.40 6.69
C ASP A 236 -7.85 -17.78 5.79
N ALA A 237 -7.00 -18.70 6.25
CA ALA A 237 -5.81 -19.14 5.55
C ALA A 237 -6.09 -19.73 4.15
N ARG A 238 -7.29 -20.27 3.88
CA ARG A 238 -7.61 -20.74 2.52
C ARG A 238 -7.88 -19.56 1.61
N LYS A 239 -8.77 -18.64 2.03
CA LYS A 239 -9.04 -17.41 1.28
C LYS A 239 -7.76 -16.59 1.04
N ALA A 240 -6.92 -16.45 2.06
CA ALA A 240 -5.64 -15.74 1.94
C ALA A 240 -4.70 -16.38 0.93
N ARG A 241 -4.65 -17.73 0.86
CA ARG A 241 -3.84 -18.41 -0.12
C ARG A 241 -4.40 -18.26 -1.53
N ASP A 242 -5.71 -18.36 -1.69
CA ASP A 242 -6.39 -18.14 -2.97
C ASP A 242 -6.12 -16.72 -3.49
N TRP A 243 -6.37 -15.69 -2.68
CA TRP A 243 -6.11 -14.31 -3.08
C TRP A 243 -4.63 -14.02 -3.32
N THR A 244 -3.74 -14.67 -2.57
CA THR A 244 -2.29 -14.60 -2.82
C THR A 244 -1.95 -15.21 -4.19
N LEU A 245 -2.52 -16.35 -4.56
CA LEU A 245 -2.33 -16.94 -5.90
C LEU A 245 -2.82 -15.99 -7.00
N TYR A 246 -4.05 -15.48 -6.86
CA TYR A 246 -4.63 -14.54 -7.82
C TYR A 246 -3.71 -13.33 -8.02
N ARG A 247 -3.35 -12.66 -6.92
CA ARG A 247 -2.52 -11.45 -6.98
C ARG A 247 -1.13 -11.75 -7.50
N ALA A 248 -0.52 -12.86 -7.10
CA ALA A 248 0.81 -13.23 -7.59
C ALA A 248 0.81 -13.38 -9.12
N VAL A 249 -0.22 -14.01 -9.70
CA VAL A 249 -0.34 -14.14 -11.16
C VAL A 249 -0.65 -12.79 -11.82
N ALA A 250 -1.61 -12.02 -11.29
CA ALA A 250 -1.97 -10.71 -11.86
C ALA A 250 -0.80 -9.72 -11.82
N ASN A 251 -0.09 -9.64 -10.70
CA ASN A 251 1.11 -8.82 -10.55
C ASN A 251 2.27 -9.34 -11.41
N TRP A 252 2.39 -10.65 -11.61
CA TRP A 252 3.40 -11.19 -12.53
C TRP A 252 3.15 -10.73 -13.98
N VAL A 253 1.90 -10.75 -14.46
CA VAL A 253 1.56 -10.19 -15.79
C VAL A 253 1.98 -8.73 -15.86
N TRP A 254 1.54 -7.92 -14.90
CA TRP A 254 1.85 -6.50 -14.85
C TRP A 254 3.36 -6.23 -14.82
N CYS A 255 4.13 -6.99 -14.02
CA CYS A 255 5.58 -6.83 -13.95
C CYS A 255 6.26 -7.12 -15.29
N LEU A 256 5.77 -8.09 -16.06
CA LEU A 256 6.32 -8.42 -17.38
C LEU A 256 5.98 -7.34 -18.43
N GLU A 257 4.81 -6.70 -18.32
CA GLU A 257 4.40 -5.61 -19.20
C GLU A 257 5.18 -4.32 -18.92
N GLU A 258 5.44 -4.03 -17.65
CA GLU A 258 6.16 -2.83 -17.20
C GLU A 258 7.69 -3.02 -17.10
N GLY A 259 8.20 -4.23 -17.34
CA GLY A 259 9.63 -4.54 -17.28
C GLY A 259 10.22 -4.53 -15.87
N VAL A 260 9.44 -4.92 -14.86
CA VAL A 260 9.83 -5.00 -13.44
C VAL A 260 10.31 -6.42 -13.13
N ASP A 261 11.47 -6.78 -13.69
CA ASP A 261 11.98 -8.17 -13.71
C ASP A 261 12.15 -8.79 -12.32
N ASP A 262 12.69 -8.06 -11.34
CA ASP A 262 12.93 -8.58 -10.00
C ASP A 262 11.64 -8.99 -9.29
N LEU A 263 10.60 -8.14 -9.37
CA LEU A 263 9.29 -8.44 -8.80
C LEU A 263 8.57 -9.53 -9.60
N ALA A 264 8.78 -9.62 -10.92
CA ALA A 264 8.24 -10.70 -11.74
C ALA A 264 8.73 -12.08 -11.26
N VAL A 265 10.01 -12.20 -10.92
CA VAL A 265 10.60 -13.45 -10.38
C VAL A 265 9.96 -13.81 -9.03
N ILE A 266 9.80 -12.84 -8.14
CA ILE A 266 9.17 -13.07 -6.82
C ILE A 266 7.70 -13.48 -6.98
N CYS A 267 6.93 -12.77 -7.83
CA CYS A 267 5.54 -13.09 -8.12
C CYS A 267 5.41 -14.50 -8.71
N ALA A 268 6.32 -14.91 -9.59
CA ALA A 268 6.36 -16.25 -10.15
C ALA A 268 6.55 -17.34 -9.08
N ASP A 269 7.44 -17.11 -8.13
CA ASP A 269 7.72 -18.09 -7.07
C ASP A 269 6.55 -18.19 -6.07
N ILE A 270 5.99 -17.04 -5.65
CA ILE A 270 4.80 -17.00 -4.80
C ILE A 270 3.61 -17.67 -5.51
N ALA A 271 3.40 -17.45 -6.81
CA ALA A 271 2.32 -18.09 -7.55
C ALA A 271 2.48 -19.62 -7.59
N GLN A 272 3.71 -20.12 -7.78
CA GLN A 272 3.99 -21.56 -7.75
C GLN A 272 3.74 -22.16 -6.37
N TRP A 273 4.22 -21.50 -5.31
CA TRP A 273 3.97 -21.90 -3.94
C TRP A 273 2.48 -21.91 -3.62
N ALA A 274 1.76 -20.83 -3.94
CA ALA A 274 0.35 -20.69 -3.61
C ALA A 274 -0.53 -21.74 -4.33
N ALA A 275 -0.16 -22.12 -5.55
CA ALA A 275 -0.82 -23.17 -6.33
C ALA A 275 -0.48 -24.61 -5.90
N SER A 276 0.64 -24.82 -5.18
CA SER A 276 1.04 -26.15 -4.71
C SER A 276 0.16 -26.59 -3.53
N THR A 277 -0.73 -27.55 -3.76
CA THR A 277 -1.57 -28.15 -2.71
C THR A 277 -0.94 -29.41 -2.16
#